data_AF-A0AAJ6PAM9-F1
#
_entry.id   AF-A0AAJ6PAM9-F1
#
_cell.length_a   1.000
_cell.length_b   1.000
_cell.length_c   1.000
_cell.angle_alpha   90.00
_cell.angle_beta   90.00
_cell.angle_gamma   90.00
#
_symmetry.space_group_name_H-M   'P 1'
#
loop_
_entity.id
_entity.type
_entity.pdbx_description
1 polymer ?
#
loop_
_entity_poly.entity_id
_entity_poly.type
_entity_poly.pdbx_seq_one_letter_code
_entity_poly.pdbx_strand_id
1 'polypeptide(L)'
;MFLKSKQLTKLSNSSPSKEVGLNDVDFSSSNMIRLKGILSYFSYLNINGEISDEAFEALVRYACSVFIENELEERVQFALEQKVMSFWESKFIYALEKYMARK
;
A
#
# COMPACT_ATOMS: atom_id res chain seq x y z
N MET A 1 -26.45 -43.03 -12.48
CA MET A 1 -27.27 -42.54 -13.61
C MET A 1 -28.12 -41.39 -13.08
N PHE A 2 -27.70 -40.13 -13.28
CA PHE A 2 -28.47 -38.96 -12.84
C PHE A 2 -28.36 -37.82 -13.85
N LEU A 3 -29.50 -37.16 -14.02
CA LEU A 3 -29.99 -36.54 -15.23
C LEU A 3 -29.53 -35.09 -15.43
N LYS A 4 -29.47 -34.72 -16.70
CA LYS A 4 -29.27 -33.38 -17.23
C LYS A 4 -30.65 -32.73 -17.49
N SER A 5 -30.94 -31.59 -16.89
CA SER A 5 -31.99 -30.65 -17.33
C SER A 5 -31.65 -29.25 -16.79
N LYS A 6 -31.22 -28.33 -17.65
CA LYS A 6 -32.01 -27.26 -18.30
C LYS A 6 -32.73 -26.35 -17.29
N GLN A 7 -32.28 -25.09 -17.20
CA GLN A 7 -33.16 -23.93 -17.32
C GLN A 7 -32.38 -22.66 -17.76
N LEU A 8 -32.86 -22.09 -18.87
CA LEU A 8 -32.67 -20.69 -19.27
C LEU A 8 -33.15 -19.77 -18.14
N THR A 9 -32.49 -18.64 -17.90
CA THR A 9 -33.08 -17.30 -18.15
C THR A 9 -32.15 -16.15 -17.74
N LYS A 10 -32.22 -15.10 -18.56
CA LYS A 10 -32.01 -13.67 -18.23
C LYS A 10 -30.60 -13.17 -17.91
N LEU A 11 -30.02 -12.54 -18.93
CA LEU A 11 -29.42 -11.20 -18.90
C LEU A 11 -29.52 -10.49 -17.53
N SER A 12 -28.40 -10.45 -16.82
CA SER A 12 -28.05 -9.33 -15.96
C SER A 12 -26.80 -8.73 -16.59
N ASN A 13 -26.96 -7.59 -17.26
CA ASN A 13 -25.83 -6.81 -17.75
C ASN A 13 -25.06 -6.32 -16.53
N SER A 14 -23.94 -6.99 -16.27
CA SER A 14 -22.91 -6.52 -15.36
C SER A 14 -22.36 -5.20 -15.90
N SER A 15 -22.72 -4.10 -15.25
CA SER A 15 -21.83 -2.96 -15.15
C SER A 15 -21.21 -3.01 -13.75
N PRO A 16 -20.02 -3.59 -13.56
CA PRO A 16 -19.19 -3.12 -12.48
C PRO A 16 -18.66 -1.77 -12.96
N SER A 17 -19.27 -0.70 -12.48
CA SER A 17 -18.53 0.55 -12.30
C SER A 17 -17.33 0.17 -11.45
N LYS A 18 -16.21 -0.15 -12.11
CA LYS A 18 -14.90 -0.18 -11.49
C LYS A 18 -14.62 1.26 -11.15
N GLU A 19 -15.14 1.69 -10.00
CA GLU A 19 -14.47 2.66 -9.19
C GLU A 19 -13.01 2.22 -9.18
N VAL A 20 -12.16 3.07 -9.74
CA VAL A 20 -10.72 2.92 -9.69
C VAL A 20 -10.37 3.07 -8.22
N GLY A 21 -10.51 1.97 -7.47
CA GLY A 21 -9.78 1.78 -6.25
C GLY A 21 -8.32 1.90 -6.66
N LEU A 22 -7.72 3.04 -6.33
CA LEU A 22 -6.28 3.14 -6.20
C LEU A 22 -5.91 2.15 -5.11
N ASN A 23 -5.76 0.92 -5.56
CA ASN A 23 -4.96 -0.15 -5.02
C ASN A 23 -3.89 0.41 -4.07
N ASP A 24 -4.20 0.46 -2.78
CA ASP A 24 -3.27 0.24 -1.67
C ASP A 24 -2.69 -1.18 -1.79
N VAL A 25 -2.14 -1.52 -2.95
CA VAL A 25 -1.56 -2.83 -3.23
C VAL A 25 -0.27 -2.91 -2.44
N ASP A 26 -0.38 -3.53 -1.28
CA ASP A 26 0.52 -4.57 -0.78
C ASP A 26 2.00 -4.18 -0.51
N PHE A 27 2.33 -2.88 -0.54
CA PHE A 27 3.68 -2.41 -0.20
C PHE A 27 4.01 -2.57 1.29
N SER A 28 3.07 -2.21 2.17
CA SER A 28 3.25 -2.41 3.62
C SER A 28 3.36 -3.88 4.00
N SER A 29 2.65 -4.77 3.30
CA SER A 29 2.79 -6.21 3.51
C SER A 29 4.18 -6.71 3.05
N SER A 30 4.69 -6.19 1.93
CA SER A 30 6.04 -6.49 1.43
C SER A 30 7.13 -6.04 2.41
N ASN A 31 7.04 -4.82 2.93
CA ASN A 31 7.98 -4.27 3.92
C ASN A 31 7.94 -5.08 5.22
N MET A 32 6.74 -5.46 5.68
CA MET A 32 6.55 -6.31 6.86
C MET A 32 7.14 -7.72 6.65
N ILE A 33 6.97 -8.32 5.47
CA ILE A 33 7.55 -9.63 5.13
C ILE A 33 9.09 -9.55 5.16
N ARG A 34 9.67 -8.49 4.60
CA ARG A 34 11.11 -8.25 4.63
C ARG A 34 11.64 -8.11 6.06
N LEU A 35 10.97 -7.31 6.90
CA LEU A 35 11.36 -7.16 8.30
C LEU A 35 11.32 -8.50 9.04
N LYS A 36 10.25 -9.29 8.87
CA LYS A 36 10.15 -10.63 9.47
C LYS A 36 11.29 -11.55 9.03
N GLY A 37 11.66 -11.53 7.75
CA GLY A 37 12.79 -12.29 7.23
C GLY A 37 14.11 -11.89 7.89
N ILE A 38 14.37 -10.58 8.00
CA ILE A 38 15.58 -10.03 8.64
C ILE A 38 15.65 -10.41 10.12
N LEU A 39 14.56 -10.23 10.87
CA LEU A 39 14.51 -10.58 12.30
C LEU A 39 14.68 -12.08 12.53
N SER A 40 14.10 -12.91 11.65
CA SER A 40 14.27 -14.36 11.71
C SER A 40 15.72 -14.77 11.47
N TYR A 41 16.40 -14.10 10.53
CA TYR A 41 17.81 -14.34 10.26
C TYR A 41 18.70 -13.92 11.44
N PHE A 42 18.46 -12.76 12.05
CA PHE A 42 19.19 -12.34 13.25
C PHE A 42 18.98 -13.32 14.41
N SER A 43 17.76 -13.82 14.59
CA SER A 43 17.45 -14.82 15.61
C SER A 43 18.22 -16.12 15.38
N TYR A 44 18.28 -16.58 14.13
CA TYR A 44 19.08 -17.75 13.74
C TYR A 44 20.57 -17.55 14.07
N LEU A 45 21.14 -16.39 13.73
CA LEU A 45 22.54 -16.09 14.04
C LEU A 45 22.81 -16.09 15.55
N ASN A 46 21.89 -15.53 16.35
CA ASN A 46 22.05 -15.49 17.81
C ASN A 46 21.97 -16.90 18.43
N ILE A 47 21.00 -17.71 17.99
CA ILE A 47 20.82 -19.09 18.48
C ILE A 47 22.06 -19.95 18.18
N ASN A 48 22.72 -19.71 17.04
CA ASN A 48 23.95 -20.42 16.68
C ASN A 48 25.21 -19.86 17.34
N GLY A 49 25.10 -18.76 18.10
CA GLY A 49 26.23 -18.06 18.72
C GLY A 49 27.14 -17.34 17.71
N GLU A 50 26.66 -17.07 16.50
CA GLU A 50 27.40 -16.30 15.49
C GLU A 50 27.45 -14.80 15.84
N ILE A 51 26.45 -14.33 16.61
CA ILE A 51 26.40 -12.98 17.17
C ILE A 51 26.09 -13.07 18.68
N SER A 52 26.50 -12.07 19.44
CA SER A 52 26.14 -11.97 20.88
C SER A 52 24.73 -11.43 21.08
N ASP A 53 24.19 -11.61 22.28
CA ASP A 53 22.88 -11.05 22.65
C ASP A 53 22.85 -9.52 22.50
N GLU A 54 23.93 -8.81 22.83
CA GLU A 54 24.02 -7.35 22.65
C GLU A 54 24.00 -6.96 21.17
N ALA A 55 24.71 -7.73 20.33
CA ALA A 55 24.73 -7.50 18.88
C ALA A 55 23.35 -7.80 18.26
N PHE A 56 22.68 -8.87 18.71
CA PHE A 56 21.32 -9.18 18.31
C PHE A 56 20.36 -8.05 18.68
N GLU A 57 20.40 -7.56 19.93
CA GLU A 57 19.53 -6.46 20.37
C GLU A 57 19.78 -5.19 19.54
N ALA A 58 21.05 -4.83 19.29
CA ALA A 58 21.40 -3.68 18.48
C ALA A 58 20.88 -3.79 17.03
N LEU A 59 21.03 -4.97 16.41
CA LEU A 59 20.56 -5.25 15.05
C LEU A 59 19.03 -5.21 14.94
N VAL A 60 18.32 -5.77 15.93
CA VAL A 60 16.85 -5.73 15.98
C VAL A 60 16.37 -4.28 16.10
N ARG A 61 16.96 -3.50 17.01
CA ARG A 61 16.62 -2.07 17.18
C ARG A 61 16.85 -1.31 15.88
N TYR A 62 17.99 -1.52 15.24
CA TYR A 62 18.33 -0.87 13.98
C TYR A 62 17.33 -1.22 12.86
N ALA A 63 17.04 -2.50 12.66
CA ALA A 63 16.10 -2.94 11.63
C ALA A 63 14.69 -2.37 11.84
N CYS A 64 14.23 -2.30 13.10
CA CYS A 64 12.95 -1.68 13.43
C CYS A 64 12.95 -0.16 13.16
N SER A 65 14.04 0.56 13.46
CA SER A 65 14.15 1.99 13.16
C SER A 65 14.01 2.25 11.66
N VAL A 66 14.78 1.52 10.85
CA VAL A 66 14.73 1.64 9.38
C VAL A 66 13.34 1.32 8.83
N PHE A 67 12.67 0.29 9.37
CA PHE A 67 11.31 -0.03 8.96
C PHE A 67 10.33 1.11 9.27
N ILE A 68 10.40 1.68 10.48
CA ILE A 68 9.51 2.78 10.89
C ILE A 68 9.80 4.04 10.06
N GLU A 69 11.06 4.36 9.82
CA GLU A 69 11.47 5.51 9.00
C GLU A 69 10.90 5.39 7.58
N ASN A 70 11.03 4.23 6.95
CA ASN A 70 10.52 3.99 5.60
C ASN A 70 8.98 4.08 5.55
N GLU A 71 8.27 3.45 6.50
CA GLU A 71 6.80 3.52 6.56
C GLU A 71 6.30 4.95 6.82
N LEU A 72 7.03 5.72 7.62
CA LEU A 72 6.71 7.12 7.85
C LEU A 72 6.95 7.96 6.60
N GLU A 73 8.07 7.76 5.92
CA GLU A 73 8.42 8.45 4.67
C GLU A 73 7.35 8.21 3.60
N GLU A 74 6.96 6.95 3.39
CA GLU A 74 5.91 6.60 2.42
C GLU A 74 4.58 7.30 2.74
N ARG A 75 4.15 7.30 4.01
CA ARG A 75 2.91 7.98 4.44
C ARG A 75 2.98 9.49 4.25
N VAL A 76 4.12 10.10 4.57
CA VAL A 76 4.32 11.54 4.40
C VAL A 76 4.32 11.89 2.91
N GLN A 77 5.01 11.11 2.08
CA GLN A 77 5.03 11.30 0.63
C GLN A 77 3.61 11.22 0.06
N PHE A 78 2.86 10.17 0.40
CA PHE A 78 1.48 10.01 -0.07
C PHE A 78 0.60 11.19 0.34
N ALA A 79 0.67 11.62 1.61
CA ALA A 79 -0.11 12.76 2.09
C ALA A 79 0.26 14.06 1.37
N LEU A 80 1.54 14.25 1.05
CA LEU A 80 2.01 15.42 0.31
C LEU A 80 1.53 15.41 -1.13
N GLU A 81 1.63 14.26 -1.82
CA GLU A 81 1.14 14.07 -3.19
C GLU A 81 -0.36 14.38 -3.28
N GLN A 82 -1.17 13.83 -2.37
CA GLN A 82 -2.61 14.11 -2.29
C GLN A 82 -2.91 15.60 -2.09
N LYS A 83 -2.14 16.27 -1.23
CA LYS A 83 -2.32 17.70 -0.97
C LYS A 83 -1.93 18.55 -2.17
N VAL A 84 -0.90 18.15 -2.91
CA VAL A 84 -0.49 18.82 -4.15
C VAL A 84 -1.55 18.62 -5.23
N MET A 85 -2.03 17.40 -5.46
CA MET A 85 -3.07 17.12 -6.46
C MET A 85 -4.34 17.93 -6.19
N SER A 86 -4.86 17.87 -4.95
CA SER A 86 -6.05 18.65 -4.57
C SER A 86 -5.86 20.17 -4.72
N PHE A 87 -4.67 20.69 -4.42
CA PHE A 87 -4.35 22.10 -4.69
C PHE A 87 -4.43 22.43 -6.17
N TRP A 88 -3.82 21.62 -7.05
CA TRP A 88 -3.87 21.84 -8.49
C TRP A 88 -5.29 21.74 -9.03
N GLU A 89 -6.05 20.72 -8.64
CA GLU A 89 -7.46 20.58 -9.02
C GLU A 89 -8.27 21.83 -8.66
N SER A 90 -8.10 22.35 -7.45
CA SER A 90 -8.80 23.58 -7.02
C SER A 90 -8.44 24.79 -7.89
N LYS A 91 -7.18 24.92 -8.32
CA LYS A 91 -6.72 26.02 -9.18
C LYS A 91 -7.23 25.87 -10.61
N PHE A 92 -7.24 24.66 -11.15
CA PHE A 92 -7.77 24.39 -12.49
C PHE A 92 -9.28 24.64 -12.57
N ILE A 93 -10.05 24.19 -11.58
CA ILE A 93 -11.49 24.45 -11.50
C ILE A 93 -11.75 25.96 -11.45
N TYR A 94 -11.07 26.69 -10.56
CA TYR A 94 -11.20 28.14 -10.46
C TYR A 94 -10.84 28.86 -11.77
N ALA A 95 -9.79 28.43 -12.46
CA ALA A 95 -9.38 29.02 -13.74
C ALA A 95 -10.43 28.76 -14.85
N LEU A 96 -11.01 27.56 -14.90
CA LEU A 96 -12.07 27.20 -15.85
C LEU A 96 -13.34 28.01 -15.61
N GLU A 97 -13.80 28.13 -14.37
CA GLU A 97 -14.97 28.93 -14.00
C GLU A 97 -14.79 30.40 -14.44
N LYS A 98 -13.63 30.98 -14.16
CA LYS A 98 -13.30 32.35 -14.56
C LYS A 98 -13.28 32.55 -16.08
N TYR A 99 -12.85 31.55 -16.85
CA TYR A 99 -12.85 31.60 -18.31
C TYR A 99 -14.27 31.54 -18.87
N MET A 100 -15.10 30.63 -18.35
CA MET A 100 -16.50 30.50 -18.80
C MET A 100 -17.35 31.72 -18.44
N ALA A 101 -17.12 32.37 -17.30
CA ALA A 101 -17.84 33.58 -16.88
C ALA A 101 -17.55 34.83 -17.74
N ARG A 102 -16.53 34.80 -18.62
CA ARG A 102 -16.13 35.93 -19.48
C ARG A 102 -16.64 35.82 -20.92
N LYS A 103 -17.39 34.77 -21.25
CA LYS A 103 -17.93 34.50 -22.59
C LYS A 103 -19.44 34.70 -22.59
#